data_AF-F3FVH0-F1
#
_entry.id   AF-F3FVH0-F1
#
_cell.length_a   1.000
_cell.length_b   1.000
_cell.length_c   1.000
_cell.angle_alpha   90.00
_cell.angle_beta   90.00
_cell.angle_gamma   90.00
#
_symmetry.space_group_name_H-M   'P 1'
#
loop_
_entity.id
_entity.type
_entity.pdbx_description
1 polymer ?
#
loop_
_entity_poly.entity_id
_entity_poly.type
_entity_poly.pdbx_seq_one_letter_code
_entity_poly.pdbx_strand_id
1 'polypeptide(L)'
;SLALAVLAPAVTAYLRRYPGTSADLLIGNETVDLVSERIDLAIRITNQLDPNVIARPLGQCDSVVCASPAYLAMHGTPSRPQELPAHNCLTYSYFGKSLWEFTRQQLPLSVPVGGNLSANDSVVLLEAA
;
A
#
# COMPACT_ATOMS: atom_id res chain seq x y z
N SER A 1 1.61 8.10 -3.17
CA SER A 1 2.28 7.09 -2.36
C SER A 1 2.46 7.59 -0.93
N LEU A 2 2.65 6.71 0.06
CA LEU A 2 2.88 7.09 1.47
C LEU A 2 4.07 8.06 1.60
N ALA A 3 5.13 7.80 0.83
CA ALA A 3 6.35 8.60 0.85
C ALA A 3 6.07 10.07 0.52
N LEU A 4 5.37 10.34 -0.58
CA LEU A 4 5.08 11.72 -1.02
C LEU A 4 3.99 12.39 -0.17
N ALA A 5 2.91 11.66 0.14
CA ALA A 5 1.75 12.25 0.80
C ALA A 5 1.95 12.48 2.30
N VAL A 6 2.78 11.67 2.96
CA VAL A 6 2.91 11.67 4.44
C VAL A 6 4.36 11.87 4.89
N LEU A 7 5.32 11.09 4.38
CA LEU A 7 6.70 11.14 4.88
C LEU A 7 7.42 12.43 4.50
N ALA A 8 7.38 12.83 3.23
CA ALA A 8 8.03 14.05 2.76
C ALA A 8 7.63 15.31 3.57
N PRO A 9 6.32 15.61 3.78
CA PRO A 9 5.93 16.75 4.60
C PRO A 9 6.33 16.58 6.07
N ALA A 10 6.23 15.38 6.64
CA ALA A 10 6.61 15.12 8.04
C ALA A 10 8.11 15.32 8.29
N VAL A 11 8.97 14.78 7.41
CA VAL A 11 10.43 14.92 7.51
C VAL A 11 10.84 16.37 7.29
N THR A 12 10.22 17.06 6.34
CA THR A 12 10.49 18.49 6.10
C THR A 12 10.06 19.34 7.30
N ALA A 13 8.96 19.01 7.98
CA ALA A 13 8.57 19.66 9.23
C ALA A 13 9.56 19.38 10.37
N TYR A 14 10.04 18.13 10.48
CA TYR A 14 11.05 17.72 11.47
C TYR A 14 12.36 18.48 11.29
N LEU A 15 12.90 18.52 10.06
CA LEU A 15 14.17 19.22 9.77
C LEU A 15 14.07 20.73 10.03
N ARG A 16 12.91 21.35 9.75
CA ARG A 16 12.66 22.75 10.12
C ARG A 16 12.62 22.98 11.63
N ARG A 17 12.11 22.01 12.40
CA ARG A 17 12.03 22.08 13.87
C ARG A 17 13.39 21.84 14.52
N TYR A 18 14.25 21.01 13.93
CA TYR A 18 15.55 20.62 14.46
C TYR A 18 16.69 20.85 13.44
N PRO A 19 17.19 22.09 13.29
CA PRO A 19 18.16 22.45 12.24
C PRO A 19 19.54 21.77 12.35
N GLY A 20 19.88 21.20 13.50
CA GLY A 20 21.12 20.44 13.69
C GLY A 20 21.05 18.99 13.20
N THR A 21 19.96 18.59 12.54
CA THR A 21 19.74 17.23 12.05
C THR A 21 19.77 17.17 10.53
N SER A 22 20.17 16.04 9.98
CA SER A 22 20.09 15.68 8.57
C SER A 22 19.33 14.38 8.41
N ALA A 23 18.63 14.20 7.30
CA ALA A 23 17.94 12.96 6.98
C ALA A 23 18.24 12.57 5.53
N ASP A 24 18.57 11.29 5.33
CA ASP A 24 18.59 10.65 4.03
C ASP A 24 17.34 9.77 3.90
N LEU A 25 16.67 9.83 2.76
CA LEU A 25 15.38 9.19 2.53
C LEU A 25 15.48 8.16 1.40
N LEU A 26 15.48 6.89 1.78
CA LEU A 26 15.34 5.78 0.86
C LEU A 26 13.85 5.40 0.71
N ILE A 27 13.34 5.46 -0.52
CA ILE A 27 11.95 5.11 -0.84
C ILE A 27 11.96 3.84 -1.69
N GLY A 28 11.40 2.78 -1.14
CA GLY A 28 11.25 1.49 -1.80
C GLY A 28 10.21 0.63 -1.08
N ASN A 29 9.74 -0.41 -1.77
CA ASN A 29 8.81 -1.40 -1.21
C ASN A 29 9.49 -2.71 -0.84
N GLU A 30 10.81 -2.78 -0.98
CA GLU A 30 11.57 -3.98 -0.72
C GLU A 30 11.78 -4.19 0.78
N THR A 31 11.84 -5.45 1.18
CA THR A 31 12.22 -5.80 2.53
C THR A 31 13.73 -5.55 2.68
N VAL A 32 14.06 -4.42 3.26
CA VAL A 32 15.44 -4.04 3.60
C VAL A 32 15.85 -4.57 4.98
N ASP A 33 17.11 -4.96 5.13
CA ASP A 33 17.75 -5.26 6.41
C ASP A 33 18.32 -3.96 6.97
N LEU A 34 17.72 -3.47 8.05
CA LEU A 34 18.08 -2.18 8.64
C LEU A 34 19.53 -2.13 9.11
N VAL A 35 20.07 -3.25 9.59
CA VAL A 35 21.45 -3.32 10.09
C VAL A 35 22.43 -3.31 8.92
N SER A 36 22.23 -4.20 7.96
CA SER A 36 23.13 -4.34 6.81
C SER A 36 23.13 -3.08 5.93
N GLU A 37 21.98 -2.42 5.80
CA GLU A 37 21.81 -1.21 4.98
C GLU A 37 22.03 0.11 5.74
N ARG A 38 22.38 0.04 7.03
CA ARG A 38 22.63 1.21 7.90
C ARG A 38 21.44 2.18 7.96
N ILE A 39 20.23 1.63 8.07
CA ILE A 39 18.99 2.38 8.17
C ILE A 39 18.61 2.52 9.64
N ASP A 40 18.57 3.77 10.13
CA ASP A 40 18.21 4.05 11.54
C ASP A 40 16.72 3.86 11.83
N LEU A 41 15.85 4.12 10.84
CA LEU A 41 14.39 4.06 10.98
C LEU A 41 13.74 3.62 9.67
N ALA A 42 12.94 2.55 9.73
CA ALA A 42 12.03 2.18 8.65
C ALA A 42 10.58 2.44 9.03
N ILE A 43 9.84 3.05 8.10
CA ILE A 43 8.40 3.24 8.21
C ILE A 43 7.73 2.34 7.17
N ARG A 44 6.93 1.37 7.65
CA ARG A 44 6.31 0.35 6.80
C ARG A 44 4.82 0.23 7.11
N ILE A 45 4.04 -0.02 6.06
CA ILE A 45 2.68 -0.55 6.17
C ILE A 45 2.81 -2.07 6.04
N THR A 46 2.54 -2.79 7.12
CA THR A 46 2.64 -4.25 7.13
C THR A 46 1.67 -4.86 8.12
N ASN A 47 1.17 -6.05 7.77
CA ASN A 47 0.39 -6.90 8.67
C ASN A 47 1.28 -7.91 9.41
N GLN A 48 2.56 -8.00 9.03
CA GLN A 48 3.54 -8.93 9.59
C GLN A 48 4.82 -8.17 9.94
N LEU A 49 5.20 -8.24 11.21
CA LEU A 49 6.44 -7.66 11.72
C LEU A 49 7.50 -8.74 11.80
N ASP A 50 8.74 -8.39 11.45
CA ASP A 50 9.88 -9.26 11.72
C ASP A 50 10.04 -9.40 13.26
N PRO A 51 10.12 -10.62 13.81
CA PRO A 51 10.27 -10.81 15.24
C PRO A 51 11.56 -10.19 15.81
N ASN A 52 12.56 -9.92 14.96
CA ASN A 52 13.84 -9.33 15.36
C ASN A 52 13.83 -7.79 15.34
N VAL A 53 12.71 -7.14 15.01
CA VAL A 53 12.62 -5.67 15.05
C VAL A 53 11.73 -5.18 16.20
N ILE A 54 12.18 -4.12 16.87
CA ILE A 54 11.33 -3.37 17.79
C ILE A 54 10.51 -2.39 16.95
N ALA A 55 9.20 -2.61 16.89
CA ALA A 55 8.27 -1.77 16.15
C ALA A 55 7.38 -0.94 17.07
N ARG A 56 7.04 0.29 16.64
CA ARG A 56 6.03 1.13 17.28
C ARG A 56 4.87 1.35 16.30
N PRO A 57 3.62 1.01 16.66
CA PRO A 57 2.49 1.30 15.80
C PRO A 57 2.30 2.82 15.65
N LEU A 58 2.14 3.29 14.41
CA LEU A 58 1.86 4.70 14.10
C LEU A 58 0.38 4.94 13.80
N GLY A 59 -0.32 3.92 13.32
CA GLY A 59 -1.73 3.99 12.95
C GLY A 59 -2.15 2.78 12.13
N GLN A 60 -3.44 2.75 11.76
CA GLN A 60 -4.01 1.77 10.88
C GLN A 60 -4.16 2.37 9.47
N CYS A 61 -3.86 1.57 8.44
CA CYS A 61 -4.04 1.96 7.04
C CYS A 61 -5.02 0.98 6.40
N ASP A 62 -6.26 1.40 6.21
CA ASP A 62 -7.30 0.56 5.61
C ASP A 62 -7.16 0.51 4.09
N SER A 63 -7.17 -0.71 3.53
CA SER A 63 -7.24 -0.91 2.09
C SER A 63 -8.68 -0.77 1.61
N VAL A 64 -8.89 -0.05 0.51
CA VAL A 64 -10.19 0.12 -0.13
C VAL A 64 -10.14 -0.32 -1.59
N VAL A 65 -11.24 -0.90 -2.08
CA VAL A 65 -11.43 -1.16 -3.50
C VAL A 65 -12.05 0.08 -4.14
N CYS A 66 -11.45 0.56 -5.21
CA CYS A 66 -11.92 1.71 -5.97
C CYS A 66 -11.85 1.42 -7.48
N ALA A 67 -12.62 2.17 -8.25
CA ALA A 67 -12.64 2.12 -9.71
C ALA A 67 -13.03 3.50 -10.24
N SER A 68 -12.61 3.84 -11.45
CA SER A 68 -13.03 5.09 -12.07
C SER A 68 -14.53 5.06 -12.41
N PRO A 69 -15.23 6.22 -12.37
CA PRO A 69 -16.64 6.29 -12.76
C PRO A 69 -16.86 5.83 -14.21
N ALA A 70 -15.92 6.13 -15.11
CA ALA A 70 -15.99 5.73 -16.51
C ALA A 70 -15.95 4.20 -16.67
N TYR A 71 -15.04 3.52 -15.95
CA TYR A 71 -14.97 2.07 -15.95
C TYR A 71 -16.27 1.44 -15.45
N LEU A 72 -16.80 1.93 -14.32
CA LEU A 72 -18.05 1.40 -13.75
C LEU A 72 -19.28 1.64 -14.65
N ALA A 73 -19.30 2.74 -15.41
CA ALA A 73 -20.36 3.00 -16.39
C ALA A 73 -20.33 2.01 -17.57
N MET A 74 -19.14 1.56 -17.98
CA MET A 74 -18.97 0.61 -19.09
C MET A 74 -19.11 -0.85 -18.67
N HIS A 75 -18.62 -1.20 -17.49
CA HIS A 75 -18.50 -2.59 -17.04
C HIS A 75 -19.47 -2.97 -15.92
N GLY A 76 -20.27 -2.03 -15.43
CA GLY A 76 -21.14 -2.21 -14.28
C GLY A 76 -20.41 -2.08 -12.94
N THR A 77 -21.18 -1.94 -11.87
CA THR A 77 -20.66 -1.86 -10.50
C THR A 77 -20.82 -3.21 -9.79
N PRO A 78 -19.73 -3.83 -9.30
CA PRO A 78 -19.84 -5.08 -8.54
C PRO A 78 -20.57 -4.83 -7.22
N SER A 79 -21.58 -5.65 -6.94
CA SER A 79 -22.41 -5.56 -5.73
C SER A 79 -21.82 -6.35 -4.56
N ARG A 80 -20.89 -7.26 -4.84
CA ARG A 80 -20.20 -8.12 -3.86
C ARG A 80 -18.77 -8.44 -4.33
N PRO A 81 -17.83 -8.71 -3.40
CA PRO A 81 -16.45 -9.00 -3.76
C PRO A 81 -16.28 -10.17 -4.75
N GLN A 82 -17.16 -11.18 -4.69
CA GLN A 82 -17.09 -12.36 -5.56
C GLN A 82 -17.33 -12.06 -7.05
N GLU A 83 -17.75 -10.85 -7.40
CA GLU A 83 -17.92 -10.41 -8.80
C GLU A 83 -16.62 -9.83 -9.39
N LEU A 84 -15.64 -9.49 -8.55
CA LEU A 84 -14.33 -8.95 -8.97
C LEU A 84 -13.53 -9.85 -9.93
N PRO A 85 -13.59 -11.20 -9.89
CA PRO A 85 -12.91 -12.02 -10.89
C PRO A 85 -13.33 -11.74 -12.34
N ALA A 86 -14.52 -11.14 -12.55
CA ALA A 86 -15.02 -10.78 -13.87
C ALA A 86 -14.61 -9.35 -14.32
N HIS A 87 -13.89 -8.61 -13.47
CA HIS A 87 -13.43 -7.24 -13.74
C HIS A 87 -11.92 -7.20 -13.96
N ASN A 88 -11.45 -6.21 -14.72
CA ASN A 88 -10.02 -5.92 -14.87
C ASN A 88 -9.46 -5.30 -13.59
N CYS A 89 -9.01 -6.13 -12.65
CA CYS A 89 -8.49 -5.68 -11.37
C CYS A 89 -7.01 -5.30 -11.50
N LEU A 90 -6.68 -4.03 -11.28
CA LEU A 90 -5.29 -3.55 -11.23
C LEU A 90 -4.65 -3.98 -9.89
N THR A 91 -3.54 -4.71 -9.92
CA THR A 91 -3.00 -5.36 -8.71
C THR A 91 -1.66 -4.78 -8.25
N TYR A 92 -1.36 -4.89 -6.95
CA TYR A 92 -0.08 -4.47 -6.41
C TYR A 92 0.97 -5.58 -6.56
N SER A 93 2.15 -5.27 -7.09
CA SER A 93 3.14 -6.30 -7.46
C SER A 93 3.62 -7.15 -6.28
N TYR A 94 3.66 -6.58 -5.08
CA TYR A 94 4.17 -7.24 -3.87
C TYR A 94 3.09 -7.79 -2.94
N PHE A 95 1.82 -7.42 -3.15
CA PHE A 95 0.72 -7.85 -2.28
C PHE A 95 -0.54 -8.11 -3.11
N GLY A 96 -1.16 -9.27 -2.88
CA GLY A 96 -2.47 -9.56 -3.46
C GLY A 96 -2.50 -9.57 -4.99
N LYS A 97 -1.40 -9.97 -5.63
CA LYS A 97 -1.27 -10.05 -7.10
C LYS A 97 -2.39 -10.88 -7.76
N SER A 98 -2.96 -11.82 -7.01
CA SER A 98 -4.01 -12.71 -7.52
C SER A 98 -5.08 -13.06 -6.49
N LEU A 99 -4.96 -12.60 -5.24
CA LEU A 99 -5.89 -12.91 -4.16
C LEU A 99 -6.08 -11.69 -3.28
N TRP A 100 -7.30 -11.16 -3.21
CA TRP A 100 -7.67 -10.08 -2.32
C TRP A 100 -8.44 -10.60 -1.12
N GLU A 101 -8.12 -10.09 0.06
CA GLU A 101 -8.76 -10.45 1.31
C GLU A 101 -9.75 -9.36 1.71
N PHE A 102 -10.97 -9.78 1.97
CA PHE A 102 -12.07 -8.96 2.46
C PHE A 102 -12.51 -9.48 3.82
N THR A 103 -13.07 -8.61 4.64
CA THR A 103 -13.71 -9.00 5.89
C THR A 103 -15.14 -8.47 5.91
N ARG A 104 -16.12 -9.35 6.13
CA ARG A 104 -17.53 -8.96 6.33
C ARG A 104 -18.01 -9.56 7.64
N GLN A 105 -18.40 -8.71 8.60
CA GLN A 105 -18.88 -9.17 9.92
C GLN A 105 -17.91 -10.16 10.60
N GLN A 106 -16.59 -9.88 10.56
CA GLN A 106 -15.52 -10.74 11.09
C GLN A 106 -15.31 -12.08 10.35
N LEU A 107 -16.02 -12.32 9.24
CA LEU A 107 -15.76 -13.48 8.38
C LEU A 107 -14.78 -13.08 7.28
N PRO A 108 -13.59 -13.71 7.21
CA PRO A 108 -12.65 -13.49 6.12
C PRO A 108 -13.22 -14.07 4.82
N LEU A 109 -12.99 -13.37 3.72
CA LEU A 109 -13.35 -13.77 2.38
C LEU A 109 -12.17 -13.49 1.46
N SER A 110 -11.60 -14.55 0.89
CA SER A 110 -10.56 -14.43 -0.12
C SER A 110 -11.17 -14.52 -1.51
N VAL A 111 -10.87 -13.57 -2.38
CA VAL A 111 -11.39 -13.51 -3.75
C VAL A 111 -10.22 -13.52 -4.73
N PRO A 112 -10.17 -14.47 -5.68
CA PRO A 112 -9.16 -14.42 -6.73
C PRO A 112 -9.44 -13.25 -7.66
N VAL A 113 -8.42 -12.47 -8.00
CA VAL A 113 -8.54 -11.34 -8.92
C VAL A 113 -7.50 -11.45 -10.03
N GLY A 114 -7.81 -10.85 -11.17
CA GLY A 114 -6.91 -10.78 -12.30
C GLY A 114 -7.14 -9.50 -13.10
N GLY A 115 -6.11 -9.07 -13.81
CA GLY A 115 -6.16 -7.89 -14.65
C GLY A 115 -4.90 -7.76 -15.49
N ASN A 116 -4.90 -6.74 -16.34
CA ASN A 116 -3.85 -6.52 -17.33
C ASN A 116 -2.68 -5.66 -16.84
N LEU A 117 -2.74 -5.14 -15.60
CA LEU A 117 -1.70 -4.29 -15.04
C LEU A 117 -1.45 -4.67 -13.57
N SER A 118 -0.17 -4.80 -13.25
CA SER A 118 0.30 -4.82 -11.86
C SER A 118 1.43 -3.81 -11.67
N ALA A 119 1.43 -3.07 -10.57
CA ALA A 119 2.49 -2.11 -10.25
C ALA A 119 2.85 -2.16 -8.77
N ASN A 120 4.07 -1.77 -8.43
CA ASN A 120 4.51 -1.60 -7.05
C ASN A 120 4.36 -0.16 -6.55
N ASP A 121 3.53 0.67 -7.20
CA ASP A 121 3.20 1.99 -6.69
C ASP A 121 1.71 2.23 -6.89
N SER A 122 1.03 2.61 -5.81
CA SER A 122 -0.41 2.87 -5.84
C SER A 122 -0.77 4.08 -6.69
N VAL A 123 0.15 5.03 -6.88
CA VAL A 123 -0.06 6.18 -7.78
C VAL A 123 -0.11 5.72 -9.24
N VAL A 124 0.76 4.77 -9.63
CA VAL A 124 0.74 4.21 -10.99
C VAL A 124 -0.59 3.50 -11.25
N LEU A 125 -1.10 2.75 -10.28
CA LEU A 125 -2.40 2.08 -10.40
C LEU A 125 -3.56 3.09 -10.44
N LEU A 126 -3.47 4.19 -9.68
CA LEU A 126 -4.47 5.25 -9.67
C LEU A 126 -4.56 5.96 -11.03
N GLU A 127 -3.42 6.29 -11.63
CA GLU A 127 -3.36 6.95 -12.95
C GLU A 127 -3.82 6.03 -14.09
N ALA A 128 -3.75 4.72 -13.90
CA ALA A 128 -4.19 3.74 -14.89
C ALA A 128 -5.69 3.39 -14.83
N ALA A 129 -6.42 3.89 -13.82
CA ALA A 129 -7.80 3.52 -13.51
C ALA A 129 -8.87 4.31 -14.28
#